data_AF-A0A1S1L608-F1
#
_entry.id   AF-A0A1S1L608-F1
#
_cell.length_a   1.000
_cell.length_b   1.000
_cell.length_c   1.000
_cell.angle_alpha   90.00
_cell.angle_beta   90.00
_cell.angle_gamma   90.00
#
_symmetry.space_group_name_H-M   'P 1'
#
loop_
_entity.id
_entity.type
_entity.pdbx_description
1 polymer ?
#
loop_
_entity_poly.entity_id
_entity_poly.type
_entity_poly.pdbx_seq_one_letter_code
_entity_poly.pdbx_strand_id
1 'polypeptide(L)'
;MSRATRTPRIGPPNLPDTLAGSYDCLLLDLDGTVFRGAEPTPNAIASLAAAGDARQLYVTNNASRSAPEVAEHLTSLGFTAAPGDVVTSAQSAARLLAETLGRDEAVLVVGTEALAAEVAAVGLTPVRSFDEDPRAVVQGHSPDTCWTTLAEAALAIRAGAYWVAANVDATLPTERGLLPGNGSMVAALRTATDADPVVAGKPGRALIQDALARGSFTRPLVVGDRLDTDISGANGAGLPSLMVLTGVNSAIDAIWADTTHRPTFLGTDLSALHLPLADVRIESKPSWQVSVGADQVSVGSNDSTGSPLSLAQALAAAVWGTDPAPAIRPIVATDDLAEHALQQLSAG
;
A
#
# COMPACT_ATOMS: atom_id res chain seq x y z
N MET A 1 -2.39 56.57 -21.26
CA MET A 1 -1.27 55.77 -20.72
C MET A 1 -1.83 54.84 -19.66
N SER A 2 -2.10 53.59 -20.02
CA SER A 2 -2.66 52.57 -19.13
C SER A 2 -1.52 51.84 -18.42
N ARG A 3 -1.49 51.87 -17.09
CA ARG A 3 -0.58 51.04 -16.28
C ARG A 3 -1.26 49.70 -16.03
N ALA A 4 -0.83 48.68 -16.76
CA ALA A 4 -1.18 47.30 -16.46
C ALA A 4 -0.48 46.86 -15.17
N THR A 5 -1.26 46.53 -14.14
CA THR A 5 -0.79 45.84 -12.94
C THR A 5 -0.50 44.38 -13.30
N ARG A 6 0.79 43.98 -13.25
CA ARG A 6 1.18 42.56 -13.33
C ARG A 6 0.75 41.86 -12.05
N THR A 7 -0.15 40.90 -12.17
CA THR A 7 -0.42 39.88 -11.16
C THR A 7 0.90 39.11 -10.90
N PRO A 8 1.31 38.88 -9.63
CA PRO A 8 2.47 38.06 -9.36
C PRO A 8 2.17 36.63 -9.82
N ARG A 9 3.05 36.06 -10.65
CA ARG A 9 3.06 34.60 -10.86
C ARG A 9 3.60 33.99 -9.56
N ILE A 10 2.71 33.40 -8.77
CA ILE A 10 3.10 32.48 -7.71
C ILE A 10 3.65 31.25 -8.44
N GLY A 11 4.98 31.08 -8.44
CA GLY A 11 5.61 29.83 -8.85
C GLY A 11 5.21 28.71 -7.89
N PRO A 12 5.38 27.42 -8.27
CA PRO A 12 5.09 26.31 -7.37
C PRO A 12 5.81 26.50 -6.03
N PRO A 13 5.19 26.13 -4.89
CA PRO A 13 5.83 26.26 -3.60
C PRO A 13 7.13 25.47 -3.60
N ASN A 14 8.24 26.15 -3.28
CA ASN A 14 9.49 25.47 -2.99
C ASN A 14 9.26 24.75 -1.64
N LEU A 15 9.20 23.42 -1.63
CA LEU A 15 8.86 22.59 -0.46
C LEU A 15 10.09 21.89 0.17
N PRO A 16 11.32 22.42 0.16
CA PRO A 16 12.50 21.64 0.54
C PRO A 16 12.46 21.13 1.99
N ASP A 17 11.68 21.79 2.86
CA ASP A 17 11.59 21.47 4.28
C ASP A 17 10.46 20.48 4.62
N THR A 18 9.66 20.02 3.65
CA THR A 18 8.58 19.05 3.88
C THR A 18 8.97 17.63 3.47
N LEU A 19 8.20 16.65 3.93
CA LEU A 19 8.37 15.27 3.52
C LEU A 19 8.32 15.13 1.99
N ALA A 20 7.28 15.67 1.33
CA ALA A 20 7.15 15.61 -0.13
C ALA A 20 8.34 16.24 -0.88
N GLY A 21 8.87 17.38 -0.44
CA GLY A 21 10.05 17.99 -1.10
C GLY A 21 11.34 17.19 -0.95
N SER A 22 11.38 16.25 0.00
CA SER A 22 12.50 15.33 0.20
C SER A 22 12.50 14.14 -0.75
N TYR A 23 11.46 13.95 -1.58
CA TYR A 23 11.32 12.83 -2.50
C TYR A 23 10.97 13.29 -3.91
N ASP A 24 11.51 12.59 -4.92
CA ASP A 24 11.26 12.89 -6.34
C ASP A 24 10.15 12.02 -6.95
N CYS A 25 9.71 10.98 -6.22
CA CYS A 25 8.61 10.11 -6.61
C CYS A 25 7.86 9.60 -5.39
N LEU A 26 6.52 9.58 -5.49
CA LEU A 26 5.62 8.99 -4.51
C LEU A 26 4.99 7.75 -5.13
N LEU A 27 5.20 6.59 -4.50
CA LEU A 27 4.53 5.34 -4.82
C LEU A 27 3.34 5.19 -3.89
N LEU A 28 2.17 5.59 -4.37
CA LEU A 28 0.95 5.77 -3.59
C LEU A 28 0.09 4.51 -3.67
N ASP A 29 -0.16 3.85 -2.54
CA ASP A 29 -1.26 2.89 -2.45
C ASP A 29 -2.61 3.60 -2.67
N LEU A 30 -3.64 2.84 -3.06
CA LEU A 30 -4.96 3.37 -3.37
C LEU A 30 -5.98 3.16 -2.24
N ASP A 31 -6.37 1.91 -2.01
CA ASP A 31 -7.48 1.52 -1.13
C ASP A 31 -7.09 1.63 0.35
N GLY A 32 -7.53 2.68 1.02
CA GLY A 32 -7.17 2.97 2.41
C GLY A 32 -6.20 4.14 2.54
N THR A 33 -5.49 4.49 1.46
CA THR A 33 -4.50 5.57 1.43
C THR A 33 -4.99 6.80 0.66
N VAL A 34 -5.37 6.66 -0.61
CA VAL A 34 -5.85 7.75 -1.47
C VAL A 34 -7.38 7.87 -1.42
N PHE A 35 -8.08 6.74 -1.38
CA PHE A 35 -9.54 6.70 -1.26
C PHE A 35 -10.01 5.48 -0.45
N ARG A 36 -11.25 5.51 0.01
CA ARG A 36 -11.94 4.38 0.64
C ARG A 36 -13.31 4.21 0.00
N GLY A 37 -13.51 3.11 -0.72
CA GLY A 37 -14.74 2.90 -1.49
C GLY A 37 -14.89 3.99 -2.56
N ALA A 38 -16.00 4.74 -2.51
CA ALA A 38 -16.29 5.79 -3.47
C ALA A 38 -15.80 7.20 -3.05
N GLU A 39 -15.13 7.34 -1.89
CA GLU A 39 -14.76 8.64 -1.34
C GLU A 39 -13.23 8.78 -1.17
N PRO A 40 -12.65 9.95 -1.51
CA PRO A 40 -11.27 10.27 -1.16
C PRO A 40 -11.04 10.18 0.35
N THR A 41 -9.83 9.78 0.77
CA THR A 41 -9.45 9.91 2.19
C THR A 41 -9.34 11.40 2.57
N PRO A 42 -9.44 11.75 3.87
CA PRO A 42 -9.32 13.13 4.31
C PRO A 42 -8.06 13.80 3.75
N ASN A 43 -8.23 15.03 3.26
CA ASN A 43 -7.16 15.87 2.70
C ASN A 43 -6.43 15.32 1.47
N ALA A 44 -6.78 14.15 0.93
CA ALA A 44 -6.02 13.47 -0.12
C ALA A 44 -5.81 14.31 -1.38
N ILE A 45 -6.90 14.83 -1.96
CA ILE A 45 -6.86 15.60 -3.20
C ILE A 45 -5.98 16.84 -3.05
N ALA A 46 -6.23 17.62 -2.00
CA ALA A 46 -5.48 18.85 -1.75
C ALA A 46 -3.99 18.55 -1.49
N SER A 47 -3.69 17.48 -0.77
CA SER A 47 -2.32 17.12 -0.41
C SER A 47 -1.51 16.66 -1.62
N LEU A 48 -2.08 15.77 -2.44
CA LEU A 48 -1.42 15.32 -3.67
C LEU A 48 -1.29 16.44 -4.69
N ALA A 49 -2.28 17.32 -4.83
CA ALA A 49 -2.16 18.49 -5.69
C ALA A 49 -1.06 19.47 -5.23
N ALA A 50 -0.79 19.54 -3.93
CA ALA A 50 0.23 20.38 -3.32
C ALA A 50 1.59 19.69 -3.16
N ALA A 51 1.79 18.46 -3.64
CA ALA A 51 3.01 17.67 -3.45
C ALA A 51 4.21 18.11 -4.33
N GLY A 52 4.10 19.25 -5.01
CA GLY A 52 5.16 19.80 -5.85
C GLY A 52 5.43 18.97 -7.11
N ASP A 53 6.71 18.90 -7.51
CA ASP A 53 7.14 18.23 -8.74
C ASP A 53 7.36 16.71 -8.58
N ALA A 54 7.09 16.15 -7.39
CA ALA A 54 7.26 14.73 -7.14
C ALA A 54 6.36 13.91 -8.07
N ARG A 55 6.94 12.94 -8.78
CA ARG A 55 6.20 12.06 -9.68
C ARG A 55 5.27 11.15 -8.87
N GLN A 56 3.96 11.29 -9.08
CA GLN A 56 2.95 10.46 -8.43
C GLN A 56 2.70 9.21 -9.27
N LEU A 57 2.95 8.04 -8.69
CA LEU A 57 2.62 6.74 -9.26
C LEU A 57 1.64 6.04 -8.32
N TYR A 58 0.47 5.69 -8.83
CA TYR A 58 -0.57 5.01 -8.09
C TYR A 58 -0.39 3.50 -8.23
N VAL A 59 -0.08 2.82 -7.12
CA VAL A 59 0.36 1.43 -7.08
C VAL A 59 -0.66 0.58 -6.33
N THR A 60 -1.42 -0.23 -7.07
CA THR A 60 -2.50 -1.05 -6.49
C THR A 60 -2.26 -2.54 -6.64
N ASN A 61 -2.57 -3.29 -5.57
CA ASN A 61 -2.64 -4.74 -5.57
C ASN A 61 -3.93 -5.27 -6.21
N ASN A 62 -4.87 -4.40 -6.59
CA ASN A 62 -6.13 -4.82 -7.19
C ASN A 62 -5.95 -5.09 -8.70
N ALA A 63 -6.13 -6.36 -9.10
CA ALA A 63 -6.06 -6.81 -10.49
C ALA A 63 -7.41 -6.83 -11.23
N SER A 64 -8.48 -6.33 -10.61
CA SER A 64 -9.84 -6.37 -11.20
C SER A 64 -10.08 -5.30 -12.26
N ARG A 65 -9.34 -4.19 -12.21
CA ARG A 65 -9.48 -3.03 -13.12
C ARG A 65 -8.18 -2.78 -13.88
N SER A 66 -8.32 -2.35 -15.12
CA SER A 66 -7.21 -1.92 -15.97
C SER A 66 -6.65 -0.56 -15.51
N ALA A 67 -5.41 -0.26 -15.88
CA ALA A 67 -4.80 1.04 -15.57
C ALA A 67 -5.63 2.26 -16.07
N PRO A 68 -6.23 2.25 -17.28
CA PRO A 68 -7.15 3.29 -17.70
C PRO A 68 -8.40 3.45 -16.82
N GLU A 69 -9.05 2.35 -16.43
CA GLU A 69 -10.24 2.39 -15.56
C GLU A 69 -9.91 2.95 -14.18
N VAL A 70 -8.74 2.59 -13.62
CA VAL A 70 -8.27 3.14 -12.35
C VAL A 70 -7.96 4.63 -12.47
N ALA A 71 -7.31 5.07 -13.55
CA ALA A 71 -7.02 6.48 -13.79
C ALA A 71 -8.31 7.32 -13.98
N GLU A 72 -9.29 6.77 -14.69
CA GLU A 72 -10.61 7.38 -14.85
C GLU A 72 -11.33 7.50 -13.49
N HIS A 73 -11.27 6.45 -12.67
CA HIS A 73 -11.84 6.49 -11.34
C HIS A 73 -11.18 7.55 -10.46
N LEU A 74 -9.86 7.60 -10.40
CA LEU A 74 -9.10 8.65 -9.70
C LEU A 74 -9.51 10.05 -10.18
N THR A 75 -9.64 10.23 -11.49
CA THR A 75 -10.07 11.51 -12.07
C THR A 75 -11.51 11.86 -11.68
N SER A 76 -12.42 10.88 -11.63
CA SER A 76 -13.80 11.08 -11.17
C SER A 76 -13.89 11.53 -9.71
N LEU A 77 -12.91 11.14 -8.89
CA LEU A 77 -12.78 11.55 -7.49
C LEU A 77 -12.09 12.91 -7.32
N GLY A 78 -11.56 13.50 -8.41
CA GLY A 78 -10.91 14.81 -8.39
C GLY A 78 -9.37 14.78 -8.35
N PHE A 79 -8.75 13.60 -8.45
CA PHE A 79 -7.30 13.48 -8.59
C PHE A 79 -6.85 13.75 -10.03
N THR A 80 -5.59 14.16 -10.20
CA THR A 80 -4.96 14.17 -11.53
C THR A 80 -4.24 12.84 -11.74
N ALA A 81 -4.73 12.02 -12.66
CA ALA A 81 -4.13 10.73 -12.98
C ALA A 81 -4.31 10.39 -14.46
N ALA A 82 -3.25 9.91 -15.10
CA ALA A 82 -3.25 9.30 -16.42
C ALA A 82 -3.01 7.78 -16.30
N PRO A 83 -3.36 6.98 -17.33
CA PRO A 83 -3.09 5.53 -17.31
C PRO A 83 -1.61 5.19 -17.06
N GLY A 84 -0.68 6.02 -17.56
CA GLY A 84 0.76 5.89 -17.32
C GLY A 84 1.21 6.16 -15.88
N ASP A 85 0.34 6.71 -15.04
CA ASP A 85 0.57 6.95 -13.61
C ASP A 85 0.16 5.75 -12.76
N VAL A 86 -0.63 4.82 -13.31
CA VAL A 86 -1.19 3.67 -12.57
C VAL A 86 -0.41 2.39 -12.84
N VAL A 87 0.05 1.75 -11.79
CA VAL A 87 0.74 0.46 -11.79
C VAL A 87 -0.14 -0.55 -11.06
N THR A 88 -0.55 -1.62 -11.75
CA THR A 88 -1.43 -2.64 -11.18
C THR A 88 -0.69 -3.97 -11.01
N SER A 89 -1.08 -4.75 -10.02
CA SER A 89 -0.59 -6.13 -9.87
C SER A 89 -0.96 -7.03 -11.06
N ALA A 90 -1.98 -6.69 -11.86
CA ALA A 90 -2.30 -7.40 -13.09
C ALA A 90 -1.18 -7.28 -14.13
N GLN A 91 -0.64 -6.06 -14.31
CA GLN A 91 0.50 -5.79 -15.20
C GLN A 91 1.75 -6.56 -14.73
N SER A 92 2.05 -6.52 -13.44
CA SER A 92 3.19 -7.27 -12.88
C SER A 92 3.01 -8.78 -13.01
N ALA A 93 1.80 -9.31 -12.78
CA ALA A 93 1.52 -10.73 -12.96
C ALA A 93 1.69 -11.17 -14.41
N ALA A 94 1.17 -10.40 -15.38
CA ALA A 94 1.35 -10.66 -16.80
C ALA A 94 2.83 -10.65 -17.20
N ARG A 95 3.61 -9.68 -16.73
CA ARG A 95 5.05 -9.62 -16.99
C ARG A 95 5.79 -10.85 -16.45
N LEU A 96 5.51 -11.26 -15.20
CA LEU A 96 6.12 -12.46 -14.60
C LEU A 96 5.81 -13.73 -15.39
N LEU A 97 4.59 -13.84 -15.93
CA LEU A 97 4.22 -14.95 -16.82
C LEU A 97 5.03 -14.92 -18.11
N ALA A 98 5.16 -13.75 -18.75
CA ALA A 98 5.91 -13.61 -20.00
C ALA A 98 7.43 -13.84 -19.83
N GLU A 99 7.97 -13.66 -18.63
CA GLU A 99 9.36 -14.02 -18.29
C GLU A 99 9.56 -15.54 -18.15
N THR A 100 8.48 -16.28 -17.88
CA THR A 100 8.51 -17.72 -17.61
C THR A 100 8.06 -18.57 -18.81
N LEU A 101 7.12 -18.05 -19.59
CA LEU A 101 6.41 -18.78 -20.65
C LEU A 101 6.88 -18.41 -22.05
N GLY A 102 6.59 -19.30 -23.00
CA GLY A 102 6.74 -19.02 -24.43
C GLY A 102 5.65 -18.08 -24.95
N ARG A 103 5.89 -17.44 -26.10
CA ARG A 103 4.86 -16.65 -26.79
C ARG A 103 3.66 -17.53 -27.14
N ASP A 104 2.47 -16.92 -27.10
CA ASP A 104 1.18 -17.51 -27.45
C ASP A 104 0.74 -18.69 -26.56
N GLU A 105 1.51 -19.05 -25.52
CA GLU A 105 1.14 -20.10 -24.56
C GLU A 105 -0.13 -19.73 -23.79
N ALA A 106 -0.96 -20.75 -23.55
CA ALA A 106 -2.25 -20.60 -22.88
C ALA A 106 -2.07 -20.34 -21.37
N VAL A 107 -2.77 -19.34 -20.85
CA VAL A 107 -2.81 -18.97 -19.43
C VAL A 107 -4.24 -18.95 -18.96
N LEU A 108 -4.58 -19.82 -18.01
CA LEU A 108 -5.91 -19.85 -17.41
C LEU A 108 -6.08 -18.65 -16.48
N VAL A 109 -7.10 -17.84 -16.75
CA VAL A 109 -7.37 -16.62 -15.97
C VAL A 109 -8.48 -16.88 -14.96
N VAL A 110 -8.14 -16.78 -13.67
CA VAL A 110 -9.09 -16.63 -12.56
C VAL A 110 -9.16 -15.15 -12.22
N GLY A 111 -10.18 -14.45 -12.69
CA GLY A 111 -10.27 -12.99 -12.53
C GLY A 111 -11.07 -12.32 -13.63
N THR A 112 -11.04 -10.99 -13.66
CA THR A 112 -11.82 -10.18 -14.62
C THR A 112 -11.25 -10.23 -16.03
N GLU A 113 -11.95 -9.61 -16.99
CA GLU A 113 -11.44 -9.40 -18.36
C GLU A 113 -10.25 -8.42 -18.38
N ALA A 114 -10.15 -7.51 -17.41
CA ALA A 114 -8.98 -6.63 -17.30
C ALA A 114 -7.70 -7.44 -17.08
N LEU A 115 -7.74 -8.46 -16.22
CA LEU A 115 -6.59 -9.36 -16.01
C LEU A 115 -6.29 -10.18 -17.27
N ALA A 116 -7.31 -10.67 -17.97
CA ALA A 116 -7.12 -11.39 -19.24
C ALA A 116 -6.49 -10.50 -20.33
N ALA A 117 -6.88 -9.22 -20.38
CA ALA A 117 -6.30 -8.26 -21.32
C ALA A 117 -4.82 -7.99 -21.05
N GLU A 118 -4.39 -7.93 -19.78
CA GLU A 118 -2.96 -7.78 -19.44
C GLU A 118 -2.14 -9.02 -19.86
N VAL A 119 -2.69 -10.22 -19.71
CA VAL A 119 -2.08 -11.46 -20.23
C VAL A 119 -1.94 -11.40 -21.76
N ALA A 120 -2.99 -10.97 -22.47
CA ALA A 120 -2.92 -10.82 -23.92
C ALA A 120 -1.91 -9.74 -24.36
N ALA A 121 -1.81 -8.64 -23.61
CA ALA A 121 -0.91 -7.53 -23.91
C ALA A 121 0.58 -7.92 -23.91
N VAL A 122 0.96 -8.95 -23.13
CA VAL A 122 2.33 -9.49 -23.11
C VAL A 122 2.56 -10.61 -24.13
N GLY A 123 1.58 -10.90 -24.99
CA GLY A 123 1.69 -11.90 -26.06
C GLY A 123 1.47 -13.34 -25.61
N LEU A 124 0.70 -13.53 -24.53
CA LEU A 124 0.20 -14.82 -24.08
C LEU A 124 -1.28 -14.97 -24.44
N THR A 125 -1.81 -16.18 -24.39
CA THR A 125 -3.22 -16.45 -24.76
C THR A 125 -4.05 -16.66 -23.50
N PRO A 126 -4.92 -15.72 -23.10
CA PRO A 126 -5.80 -15.95 -21.95
C PRO A 126 -6.87 -16.98 -22.30
N VAL A 127 -7.01 -17.99 -21.45
CA VAL A 127 -8.01 -19.07 -21.57
C VAL A 127 -8.83 -19.16 -20.29
N ARG A 128 -9.97 -19.88 -20.33
CA ARG A 128 -10.88 -20.00 -19.18
C ARG A 128 -11.13 -21.44 -18.73
N SER A 129 -10.73 -22.43 -19.53
CA SER A 129 -10.87 -23.85 -19.18
C SER A 129 -9.54 -24.59 -19.18
N PHE A 130 -9.48 -25.63 -18.35
CA PHE A 130 -8.39 -26.59 -18.32
C PHE A 130 -8.27 -27.38 -19.63
N ASP A 131 -9.37 -27.59 -20.37
CA ASP A 131 -9.38 -28.31 -21.66
C ASP A 131 -8.57 -27.58 -22.75
N GLU A 132 -8.23 -26.30 -22.53
CA GLU A 132 -7.42 -25.47 -23.42
C GLU A 132 -5.90 -25.65 -23.18
N ASP A 133 -5.49 -26.67 -22.40
CA ASP A 133 -4.09 -27.01 -22.04
C ASP A 133 -3.27 -25.82 -21.50
N PRO A 134 -3.75 -25.11 -20.45
CA PRO A 134 -3.05 -23.96 -19.92
C PRO A 134 -1.70 -24.35 -19.29
N ARG A 135 -0.64 -23.60 -19.65
CA ARG A 135 0.71 -23.75 -19.09
C ARG A 135 0.89 -23.00 -17.78
N ALA A 136 0.02 -22.05 -17.51
CA ALA A 136 -0.02 -21.29 -16.27
C ALA A 136 -1.45 -20.95 -15.85
N VAL A 137 -1.60 -20.63 -14.56
CA VAL A 137 -2.79 -20.02 -13.97
C VAL A 137 -2.40 -18.64 -13.46
N VAL A 138 -3.17 -17.62 -13.83
CA VAL A 138 -3.08 -16.30 -13.22
C VAL A 138 -4.35 -16.02 -12.42
N GLN A 139 -4.19 -15.55 -11.19
CA GLN A 139 -5.31 -15.34 -10.27
C GLN A 139 -5.35 -13.92 -9.71
N GLY A 140 -6.45 -13.22 -9.97
CA GLY A 140 -6.79 -11.93 -9.39
C GLY A 140 -8.25 -11.90 -8.91
N HIS A 141 -8.58 -10.88 -8.13
CA HIS A 141 -9.93 -10.73 -7.60
C HIS A 141 -10.95 -10.51 -8.74
N SER A 142 -12.06 -11.24 -8.68
CA SER A 142 -13.27 -10.96 -9.45
C SER A 142 -14.50 -11.32 -8.60
N PRO A 143 -15.54 -10.48 -8.55
CA PRO A 143 -16.77 -10.76 -7.82
C PRO A 143 -17.53 -11.97 -8.37
N ASP A 144 -17.30 -12.33 -9.64
CA ASP A 144 -17.94 -13.46 -10.32
C ASP A 144 -17.18 -14.78 -10.15
N THR A 145 -16.03 -14.76 -9.45
CA THR A 145 -15.27 -15.98 -9.15
C THR A 145 -16.13 -16.93 -8.35
N CYS A 146 -16.32 -18.14 -8.88
CA CYS A 146 -17.16 -19.16 -8.26
C CYS A 146 -16.48 -20.53 -8.30
N TRP A 147 -17.18 -21.55 -7.76
CA TRP A 147 -16.65 -22.89 -7.64
C TRP A 147 -16.15 -23.47 -8.98
N THR A 148 -16.88 -23.26 -10.08
CA THR A 148 -16.49 -23.80 -11.39
C THR A 148 -15.17 -23.19 -11.87
N THR A 149 -14.98 -21.87 -11.71
CA THR A 149 -13.72 -21.20 -12.03
C THR A 149 -12.55 -21.77 -11.22
N LEU A 150 -12.75 -22.00 -9.92
CA LEU A 150 -11.71 -22.57 -9.05
C LEU A 150 -11.44 -24.04 -9.38
N ALA A 151 -12.43 -24.81 -9.84
CA ALA A 151 -12.25 -26.19 -10.26
C ALA A 151 -11.32 -26.31 -11.48
N GLU A 152 -11.52 -25.48 -12.51
CA GLU A 152 -10.65 -25.44 -13.70
C GLU A 152 -9.20 -25.09 -13.31
N ALA A 153 -9.03 -24.07 -12.46
CA ALA A 153 -7.72 -23.67 -11.96
C ALA A 153 -7.04 -24.78 -11.13
N ALA A 154 -7.80 -25.48 -10.28
CA ALA A 154 -7.26 -26.58 -9.47
C ALA A 154 -6.76 -27.74 -10.33
N LEU A 155 -7.47 -28.07 -11.42
CA LEU A 155 -7.03 -29.08 -12.39
C LEU A 155 -5.72 -28.65 -13.06
N ALA A 156 -5.64 -27.41 -13.56
CA ALA A 156 -4.43 -26.87 -14.17
C ALA A 156 -3.23 -26.89 -13.21
N ILE A 157 -3.41 -26.42 -11.98
CA ILE A 157 -2.35 -26.40 -10.95
C ILE A 157 -1.88 -27.82 -10.63
N ARG A 158 -2.80 -28.78 -10.46
CA ARG A 158 -2.44 -30.18 -10.20
C ARG A 158 -1.74 -30.86 -11.38
N ALA A 159 -2.01 -30.40 -12.60
CA ALA A 159 -1.31 -30.83 -13.81
C ALA A 159 0.09 -30.18 -13.97
N GLY A 160 0.48 -29.29 -13.05
CA GLY A 160 1.80 -28.65 -13.03
C GLY A 160 1.85 -27.28 -13.70
N ALA A 161 0.70 -26.65 -13.98
CA ALA A 161 0.68 -25.28 -14.49
C ALA A 161 1.34 -24.31 -13.50
N TYR A 162 2.15 -23.38 -14.02
CA TYR A 162 2.78 -22.34 -13.22
C TYR A 162 1.72 -21.39 -12.64
N TRP A 163 1.68 -21.21 -11.32
CA TRP A 163 0.62 -20.45 -10.68
C TRP A 163 1.12 -19.10 -10.16
N VAL A 164 0.52 -18.03 -10.69
CA VAL A 164 0.78 -16.64 -10.28
C VAL A 164 -0.48 -16.04 -9.67
N ALA A 165 -0.36 -15.47 -8.47
CA ALA A 165 -1.41 -14.67 -7.84
C ALA A 165 -1.05 -13.18 -7.92
N ALA A 166 -2.00 -12.35 -8.32
CA ALA A 166 -1.83 -10.91 -8.37
C ALA A 166 -1.56 -10.33 -6.97
N ASN A 167 -2.28 -10.80 -5.95
CA ASN A 167 -2.04 -10.51 -4.54
C ASN A 167 -2.58 -11.65 -3.68
N VAL A 168 -2.25 -11.67 -2.38
CA VAL A 168 -2.75 -12.65 -1.41
C VAL A 168 -3.52 -11.99 -0.27
N ASP A 169 -4.10 -10.82 -0.53
CA ASP A 169 -4.81 -10.04 0.48
C ASP A 169 -6.06 -10.81 0.93
N ALA A 170 -6.10 -11.17 2.22
CA ALA A 170 -7.17 -12.01 2.75
C ALA A 170 -8.56 -11.35 2.63
N THR A 171 -8.60 -10.02 2.79
CA THR A 171 -9.83 -9.21 2.80
C THR A 171 -9.77 -8.06 1.81
N LEU A 172 -10.95 -7.63 1.35
CA LEU A 172 -11.18 -6.45 0.54
C LEU A 172 -12.07 -5.45 1.32
N PRO A 173 -11.58 -4.25 1.67
CA PRO A 173 -12.38 -3.23 2.34
C PRO A 173 -13.50 -2.67 1.45
N THR A 174 -14.71 -2.52 2.01
CA THR A 174 -15.85 -1.87 1.35
C THR A 174 -16.66 -1.06 2.35
N GLU A 175 -17.61 -0.24 1.88
CA GLU A 175 -18.57 0.47 2.73
C GLU A 175 -19.39 -0.47 3.64
N ARG A 176 -19.55 -1.74 3.25
CA ARG A 176 -20.29 -2.75 4.02
C ARG A 176 -19.42 -3.48 5.05
N GLY A 177 -18.12 -3.20 5.09
CA GLY A 177 -17.13 -3.89 5.90
C GLY A 177 -16.12 -4.70 5.06
N LEU A 178 -15.36 -5.56 5.74
CA LEU A 178 -14.34 -6.41 5.15
C LEU A 178 -14.96 -7.63 4.46
N LEU A 179 -14.81 -7.74 3.15
CA LEU A 179 -15.26 -8.88 2.34
C LEU A 179 -14.08 -9.82 2.04
N PRO A 180 -14.32 -11.05 1.55
CA PRO A 180 -13.23 -11.91 1.07
C PRO A 180 -12.44 -11.28 -0.09
N GLY A 181 -11.13 -11.16 0.08
CA GLY A 181 -10.20 -10.70 -0.95
C GLY A 181 -9.69 -11.83 -1.84
N ASN A 182 -8.76 -11.52 -2.76
CA ASN A 182 -8.15 -12.54 -3.62
C ASN A 182 -7.42 -13.63 -2.81
N GLY A 183 -6.77 -13.25 -1.71
CA GLY A 183 -6.09 -14.17 -0.80
C GLY A 183 -6.99 -15.25 -0.22
N SER A 184 -8.28 -14.94 0.02
CA SER A 184 -9.26 -15.93 0.43
C SER A 184 -9.52 -16.97 -0.67
N MET A 185 -9.60 -16.54 -1.93
CA MET A 185 -9.75 -17.45 -3.08
C MET A 185 -8.46 -18.23 -3.37
N VAL A 186 -7.28 -17.62 -3.16
CA VAL A 186 -5.98 -18.30 -3.21
C VAL A 186 -5.92 -19.39 -2.15
N ALA A 187 -6.38 -19.12 -0.91
CA ALA A 187 -6.38 -20.10 0.16
C ALA A 187 -7.25 -21.34 -0.15
N ALA A 188 -8.37 -21.14 -0.86
CA ALA A 188 -9.18 -22.26 -1.36
C ALA A 188 -8.39 -23.15 -2.34
N LEU A 189 -7.67 -22.55 -3.30
CA LEU A 189 -6.84 -23.29 -4.25
C LEU A 189 -5.62 -23.95 -3.58
N ARG A 190 -4.96 -23.28 -2.62
CA ARG A 190 -3.89 -23.88 -1.81
C ARG A 190 -4.38 -25.16 -1.15
N THR A 191 -5.53 -25.07 -0.46
CA THR A 191 -6.15 -26.23 0.21
C THR A 191 -6.53 -27.32 -0.77
N ALA A 192 -7.01 -26.96 -1.97
CA ALA A 192 -7.44 -27.92 -2.98
C ALA A 192 -6.29 -28.59 -3.74
N THR A 193 -5.07 -28.04 -3.71
CA THR A 193 -3.96 -28.44 -4.60
C THR A 193 -2.65 -28.75 -3.87
N ASP A 194 -2.50 -28.34 -2.61
CA ASP A 194 -1.25 -28.37 -1.83
C ASP A 194 -0.10 -27.55 -2.45
N ALA A 195 -0.41 -26.67 -3.41
CA ALA A 195 0.53 -25.79 -4.08
C ALA A 195 0.50 -24.38 -3.50
N ASP A 196 1.54 -23.60 -3.79
CA ASP A 196 1.65 -22.18 -3.47
C ASP A 196 1.85 -21.34 -4.74
N PRO A 197 1.19 -20.17 -4.88
CA PRO A 197 1.43 -19.29 -6.01
C PRO A 197 2.70 -18.47 -5.81
N VAL A 198 3.27 -18.03 -6.93
CA VAL A 198 4.16 -16.87 -6.96
C VAL A 198 3.31 -15.60 -6.87
N VAL A 199 3.63 -14.71 -5.94
CA VAL A 199 2.86 -13.47 -5.71
C VAL A 199 3.48 -12.30 -6.48
N ALA A 200 2.70 -11.68 -7.37
CA ALA A 200 3.16 -10.58 -8.22
C ALA A 200 3.12 -9.20 -7.54
N GLY A 201 2.07 -8.95 -6.76
CA GLY A 201 1.85 -7.69 -6.04
C GLY A 201 2.67 -7.58 -4.75
N LYS A 202 2.42 -6.49 -4.01
CA LYS A 202 2.99 -6.24 -2.67
C LYS A 202 2.58 -7.38 -1.71
N PRO A 203 3.47 -7.83 -0.79
CA PRO A 203 4.81 -7.29 -0.48
C PRO A 203 5.92 -7.69 -1.45
N GLY A 204 5.61 -8.41 -2.53
CA GLY A 204 6.57 -8.73 -3.58
C GLY A 204 7.21 -7.48 -4.18
N ARG A 205 8.51 -7.56 -4.48
CA ARG A 205 9.30 -6.43 -5.01
C ARG A 205 8.93 -6.07 -6.45
N ALA A 206 8.32 -6.99 -7.19
CA ALA A 206 8.07 -6.85 -8.62
C ALA A 206 7.23 -5.61 -8.94
N LEU A 207 6.13 -5.39 -8.20
CA LEU A 207 5.25 -4.25 -8.44
C LEU A 207 5.92 -2.89 -8.16
N ILE A 208 6.74 -2.81 -7.10
CA ILE A 208 7.51 -1.61 -6.78
C ILE A 208 8.58 -1.36 -7.86
N GLN A 209 9.26 -2.41 -8.31
CA GLN A 209 10.26 -2.30 -9.38
C GLN A 209 9.62 -1.87 -10.70
N ASP A 210 8.42 -2.37 -11.02
CA ASP A 210 7.66 -1.95 -12.19
C ASP A 210 7.26 -0.48 -12.14
N ALA A 211 6.87 0.00 -10.96
CA ALA A 211 6.60 1.41 -10.76
C ALA A 211 7.85 2.26 -11.00
N LEU A 212 8.98 1.88 -10.39
CA LEU A 212 10.24 2.61 -10.52
C LEU A 212 10.79 2.59 -11.95
N ALA A 213 10.56 1.51 -12.71
CA ALA A 213 10.99 1.38 -14.10
C ALA A 213 10.31 2.37 -15.06
N ARG A 214 9.23 3.04 -14.63
CA ARG A 214 8.53 4.07 -15.43
C ARG A 214 9.26 5.41 -15.50
N GLY A 215 10.35 5.56 -14.76
CA GLY A 215 11.15 6.79 -14.77
C GLY A 215 12.54 6.57 -14.22
N SER A 216 13.20 7.68 -13.91
CA SER A 216 14.48 7.67 -13.22
C SER A 216 14.30 8.46 -11.93
N PHE A 217 14.25 7.74 -10.82
CA PHE A 217 13.99 8.29 -9.49
C PHE A 217 15.17 7.97 -8.59
N THR A 218 15.60 8.94 -7.80
CA THR A 218 16.72 8.83 -6.87
C THR A 218 16.26 8.80 -5.42
N ARG A 219 15.08 9.36 -5.15
CA ARG A 219 14.48 9.45 -3.81
C ARG A 219 12.99 9.10 -3.91
N PRO A 220 12.63 7.84 -4.20
CA PRO A 220 11.25 7.40 -4.12
C PRO A 220 10.81 7.19 -2.66
N LEU A 221 9.55 7.49 -2.37
CA LEU A 221 8.88 7.21 -1.10
C LEU A 221 7.65 6.34 -1.34
N VAL A 222 7.54 5.22 -0.63
CA VAL A 222 6.29 4.44 -0.60
C VAL A 222 5.33 5.06 0.39
N VAL A 223 4.06 5.22 0.02
CA VAL A 223 3.00 5.74 0.89
C VAL A 223 1.86 4.74 0.89
N GLY A 224 1.49 4.24 2.06
CA GLY A 224 0.46 3.22 2.21
C GLY A 224 -0.09 3.12 3.63
N ASP A 225 -1.11 2.30 3.83
CA ASP A 225 -1.77 2.09 5.12
C ASP A 225 -1.60 0.67 5.66
N ARG A 226 -1.03 -0.26 4.87
CA ARG A 226 -0.88 -1.66 5.24
C ARG A 226 0.56 -2.02 5.54
N LEU A 227 0.78 -2.59 6.72
CA LEU A 227 2.09 -3.05 7.15
C LEU A 227 2.59 -4.21 6.28
N ASP A 228 1.77 -5.23 6.10
CA ASP A 228 2.09 -6.51 5.45
C ASP A 228 2.25 -6.43 3.93
N THR A 229 1.79 -5.35 3.29
CA THR A 229 1.97 -5.11 1.85
C THR A 229 2.84 -3.89 1.57
N ASP A 230 2.43 -2.70 1.98
CA ASP A 230 3.06 -1.45 1.54
C ASP A 230 4.39 -1.26 2.23
N ILE A 231 4.37 -1.37 3.56
CA ILE A 231 5.56 -1.13 4.39
C ILE A 231 6.55 -2.28 4.24
N SER A 232 6.08 -3.53 4.29
CA SER A 232 6.90 -4.71 4.05
C SER A 232 7.51 -4.69 2.64
N GLY A 233 6.73 -4.33 1.62
CA GLY A 233 7.20 -4.17 0.25
C GLY A 233 8.26 -3.08 0.12
N ALA A 234 8.05 -1.92 0.76
CA ALA A 234 9.02 -0.83 0.79
C ALA A 234 10.34 -1.28 1.43
N ASN A 235 10.27 -1.91 2.61
CA ASN A 235 11.44 -2.42 3.33
C ASN A 235 12.18 -3.49 2.53
N GLY A 236 11.47 -4.44 1.92
CA GLY A 236 12.04 -5.45 1.04
C GLY A 236 12.68 -4.88 -0.23
N ALA A 237 12.23 -3.71 -0.69
CA ALA A 237 12.82 -2.95 -1.78
C ALA A 237 13.95 -2.00 -1.33
N GLY A 238 14.18 -1.83 -0.03
CA GLY A 238 15.15 -0.88 0.52
C GLY A 238 14.73 0.59 0.37
N LEU A 239 13.42 0.86 0.30
CA LEU A 239 12.85 2.19 0.14
C LEU A 239 12.29 2.73 1.46
N PRO A 240 12.37 4.05 1.70
CA PRO A 240 11.65 4.66 2.80
C PRO A 240 10.15 4.58 2.57
N SER A 241 9.40 4.57 3.68
CA SER A 241 7.94 4.46 3.67
C SER A 241 7.27 5.41 4.64
N LEU A 242 6.16 6.01 4.20
CA LEU A 242 5.19 6.71 5.03
C LEU A 242 3.98 5.80 5.22
N MET A 243 3.71 5.43 6.47
CA MET A 243 2.44 4.80 6.84
C MET A 243 1.41 5.88 7.19
N VAL A 244 0.23 5.81 6.57
CA VAL A 244 -0.92 6.65 6.92
C VAL A 244 -1.95 5.87 7.75
N LEU A 245 -2.66 6.55 8.64
CA LEU A 245 -3.63 5.96 9.57
C LEU A 245 -5.08 6.04 9.06
N THR A 246 -5.26 6.07 7.74
CA THR A 246 -6.58 6.17 7.10
C THR A 246 -7.17 4.81 6.71
N GLY A 247 -6.39 3.74 6.71
CA GLY A 247 -6.79 2.44 6.15
C GLY A 247 -6.81 1.30 7.16
N VAL A 248 -6.11 0.20 6.86
CA VAL A 248 -6.24 -1.09 7.55
C VAL A 248 -5.50 -1.13 8.88
N ASN A 249 -4.22 -0.74 8.91
CA ASN A 249 -3.42 -0.86 10.11
C ASN A 249 -3.47 0.42 10.97
N SER A 250 -3.57 0.20 12.27
CA SER A 250 -3.64 1.25 13.29
C SER A 250 -2.26 1.73 13.74
N ALA A 251 -2.23 2.82 14.50
CA ALA A 251 -1.02 3.26 15.18
C ALA A 251 -0.49 2.21 16.17
N ILE A 252 -1.39 1.44 16.80
CA ILE A 252 -1.02 0.35 17.72
C ILE A 252 -0.32 -0.77 16.96
N ASP A 253 -0.82 -1.13 15.77
CA ASP A 253 -0.15 -2.13 14.92
C ASP A 253 1.26 -1.68 14.55
N ALA A 254 1.43 -0.40 14.19
CA ALA A 254 2.74 0.17 13.86
C ALA A 254 3.70 0.09 15.07
N ILE A 255 3.25 0.46 16.28
CA ILE A 255 4.08 0.38 17.51
C ILE A 255 4.63 -1.04 17.71
N TRP A 256 3.81 -2.06 17.47
CA TRP A 256 4.17 -3.46 17.70
C TRP A 256 4.70 -4.19 16.46
N ALA A 257 4.93 -3.48 15.34
CA ALA A 257 5.42 -4.06 14.11
C ALA A 257 6.81 -4.71 14.27
N ASP A 258 6.97 -5.91 13.71
CA ASP A 258 8.27 -6.55 13.60
C ASP A 258 9.19 -5.80 12.63
N THR A 259 10.47 -6.14 12.62
CA THR A 259 11.51 -5.44 11.85
C THR A 259 11.22 -5.33 10.35
N THR A 260 10.50 -6.27 9.75
CA THR A 260 10.16 -6.25 8.32
C THR A 260 8.97 -5.34 8.02
N HIS A 261 8.15 -5.03 9.03
CA HIS A 261 6.92 -4.28 8.92
C HIS A 261 7.03 -2.83 9.46
N ARG A 262 8.22 -2.35 9.84
CA ARG A 262 8.38 -1.01 10.43
C ARG A 262 8.39 0.09 9.35
N PRO A 263 7.49 1.09 9.41
CA PRO A 263 7.56 2.23 8.50
C PRO A 263 8.69 3.21 8.88
N THR A 264 9.13 4.03 7.92
CA THR A 264 10.11 5.11 8.21
C THR A 264 9.43 6.32 8.84
N PHE A 265 8.22 6.64 8.38
CA PHE A 265 7.42 7.76 8.81
C PHE A 265 6.01 7.30 9.16
N LEU A 266 5.36 7.98 10.09
CA LEU A 266 3.96 7.79 10.47
C LEU A 266 3.21 9.11 10.34
N GLY A 267 2.09 9.10 9.63
CA GLY A 267 1.22 10.26 9.44
C GLY A 267 -0.25 9.90 9.65
N THR A 268 -1.08 10.88 10.02
CA THR A 268 -2.53 10.65 10.15
C THR A 268 -3.16 10.34 8.80
N ASP A 269 -2.86 11.15 7.78
CA ASP A 269 -3.35 11.04 6.41
C ASP A 269 -2.30 11.65 5.44
N LEU A 270 -2.67 11.85 4.17
CA LEU A 270 -1.77 12.40 3.16
C LEU A 270 -1.32 13.86 3.43
N SER A 271 -1.94 14.59 4.36
CA SER A 271 -1.44 15.91 4.78
C SER A 271 -0.06 15.84 5.43
N ALA A 272 0.35 14.66 5.93
CA ALA A 272 1.69 14.39 6.44
C ALA A 272 2.80 14.65 5.41
N LEU A 273 2.48 14.60 4.10
CA LEU A 273 3.40 14.96 3.02
C LEU A 273 3.90 16.42 3.11
N HIS A 274 3.15 17.30 3.78
CA HIS A 274 3.49 18.71 3.91
C HIS A 274 4.08 19.06 5.27
N LEU A 275 4.25 18.08 6.16
CA LEU A 275 4.88 18.29 7.45
C LEU A 275 6.41 18.24 7.34
N PRO A 276 7.12 18.95 8.23
CA PRO A 276 8.55 18.75 8.43
C PRO A 276 8.90 17.30 8.73
N LEU A 277 10.06 16.82 8.29
CA LEU A 277 10.47 15.43 8.51
C LEU A 277 10.48 15.05 10.00
N ALA A 278 10.84 15.99 10.88
CA ALA A 278 10.85 15.79 12.33
C ALA A 278 9.45 15.51 12.90
N ASP A 279 8.38 15.90 12.22
CA ASP A 279 7.00 15.74 12.71
C ASP A 279 6.37 14.42 12.26
N VAL A 280 6.98 13.74 11.28
CA VAL A 280 6.49 12.47 10.72
C VAL A 280 7.45 11.30 10.98
N ARG A 281 8.71 11.57 11.29
CA ARG A 281 9.72 10.53 11.58
C ARG A 281 9.38 9.81 12.88
N ILE A 282 9.54 8.48 12.86
CA ILE A 282 9.40 7.65 14.04
C ILE A 282 10.72 7.70 14.83
N GLU A 283 10.70 8.48 15.91
CA GLU A 283 11.83 8.74 16.78
C GLU A 283 11.33 9.24 18.14
N SER A 284 12.23 9.39 19.12
CA SER A 284 11.89 10.02 20.40
C SER A 284 11.35 11.43 20.19
N LYS A 285 10.25 11.77 20.86
CA LYS A 285 9.64 13.11 20.78
C LYS A 285 9.82 13.88 22.10
N PRO A 286 10.21 15.17 22.06
CA PRO A 286 10.48 15.94 23.28
C PRO A 286 9.30 16.00 24.25
N SER A 287 8.06 16.02 23.74
CA SER A 287 6.84 16.10 24.54
C SER A 287 6.53 14.83 25.34
N TRP A 288 7.21 13.71 25.05
CA TRP A 288 6.90 12.39 25.62
C TRP A 288 8.11 11.75 26.28
N GLN A 289 7.89 11.23 27.48
CA GLN A 289 8.84 10.35 28.18
C GLN A 289 8.31 8.91 28.10
N VAL A 290 9.02 8.04 27.38
CA VAL A 290 8.65 6.63 27.23
C VAL A 290 9.68 5.74 27.93
N SER A 291 9.21 4.79 28.74
CA SER A 291 10.04 3.79 29.41
C SER A 291 9.51 2.38 29.10
N VAL A 292 10.34 1.54 28.49
CA VAL A 292 9.99 0.15 28.17
C VAL A 292 10.46 -0.75 29.31
N GLY A 293 9.51 -1.23 30.13
CA GLY A 293 9.75 -2.19 31.20
C GLY A 293 9.47 -3.63 30.77
N ALA A 294 9.78 -4.59 31.64
CA ALA A 294 9.58 -6.02 31.37
C ALA A 294 8.10 -6.41 31.16
N ASP A 295 7.20 -5.78 31.92
CA ASP A 295 5.76 -6.13 31.93
C ASP A 295 4.86 -5.08 31.27
N GLN A 296 5.35 -3.85 31.09
CA GLN A 296 4.57 -2.74 30.54
C GLN A 296 5.47 -1.69 29.86
N VAL A 297 4.86 -0.86 29.00
CA VAL A 297 5.46 0.38 28.50
C VAL A 297 4.81 1.55 29.24
N SER A 298 5.58 2.34 29.97
CA SER A 298 5.08 3.52 30.66
C SER A 298 5.31 4.77 29.83
N VAL A 299 4.31 5.65 29.76
CA VAL A 299 4.41 6.93 29.05
C VAL A 299 3.90 8.09 29.88
N GLY A 300 4.70 9.14 29.96
CA GLY A 300 4.34 10.43 30.55
C GLY A 300 4.56 11.59 29.58
N SER A 301 3.96 12.72 29.88
CA SER A 301 4.11 13.97 29.15
C SER A 301 5.17 14.87 29.81
N ASN A 302 6.05 15.47 28.98
CA ASN A 302 6.98 16.50 29.43
C ASN A 302 6.36 17.91 29.30
N ASP A 303 5.42 18.07 28.37
CA ASP A 303 4.67 19.30 28.11
C ASP A 303 3.30 18.99 27.45
N SER A 304 2.53 20.04 27.16
CA SER A 304 1.19 19.93 26.55
C SER A 304 1.19 20.04 25.01
N THR A 305 2.36 19.99 24.36
CA THR A 305 2.48 20.14 22.89
C THR A 305 2.38 18.80 22.16
N GLY A 306 2.46 17.69 22.89
CA GLY A 306 2.31 16.35 22.34
C GLY A 306 0.93 16.11 21.74
N SER A 307 0.92 15.48 20.56
CA SER A 307 -0.27 14.96 19.89
C SER A 307 -0.35 13.43 19.96
N PRO A 308 -1.52 12.81 19.73
CA PRO A 308 -1.64 11.35 19.58
C PRO A 308 -0.64 10.78 18.57
N LEU A 309 -0.49 11.41 17.40
CA LEU A 309 0.45 10.96 16.38
C LEU A 309 1.90 10.98 16.89
N SER A 310 2.32 12.07 17.54
CA SER A 310 3.67 12.18 18.11
C SER A 310 3.91 11.17 19.25
N LEU A 311 2.85 10.84 20.00
CA LEU A 311 2.90 9.79 21.02
C LEU A 311 3.12 8.42 20.37
N ALA A 312 2.39 8.09 19.30
CA ALA A 312 2.58 6.84 18.57
C ALA A 312 4.01 6.73 17.99
N GLN A 313 4.54 7.82 17.42
CA GLN A 313 5.91 7.88 16.93
C GLN A 313 6.94 7.64 18.06
N ALA A 314 6.76 8.27 19.24
CA ALA A 314 7.64 8.08 20.38
C ALA A 314 7.58 6.67 20.97
N LEU A 315 6.37 6.11 21.09
CA LEU A 315 6.15 4.73 21.55
C LEU A 315 6.79 3.72 20.62
N ALA A 316 6.53 3.83 19.31
CA ALA A 316 7.11 2.96 18.30
C ALA A 316 8.65 3.01 18.36
N ALA A 317 9.24 4.21 18.40
CA ALA A 317 10.69 4.36 18.49
C ALA A 317 11.28 3.70 19.75
N ALA A 318 10.64 3.88 20.91
CA ALA A 318 11.10 3.29 22.17
C ALA A 318 10.98 1.77 22.17
N VAL A 319 9.85 1.22 21.70
CA VAL A 319 9.61 -0.23 21.57
C VAL A 319 10.62 -0.84 20.62
N TRP A 320 10.81 -0.25 19.44
CA TRP A 320 11.71 -0.77 18.40
C TRP A 320 13.19 -0.68 18.78
N GLY A 321 13.54 0.25 19.68
CA GLY A 321 14.90 0.43 20.19
C GLY A 321 15.34 -0.62 21.21
N THR A 322 14.44 -1.52 21.63
CA THR A 322 14.81 -2.69 22.45
C THR A 322 15.20 -3.88 21.58
N ASP A 323 16.22 -4.63 22.01
CA ASP A 323 16.69 -5.84 21.32
C ASP A 323 16.78 -7.03 22.31
N PRO A 324 15.97 -8.10 22.12
CA PRO A 324 14.93 -8.24 21.09
C PRO A 324 13.76 -7.29 21.34
N ALA A 325 13.01 -6.98 20.27
CA ALA A 325 11.78 -6.20 20.39
C ALA A 325 10.84 -6.88 21.40
N PRO A 326 10.14 -6.12 22.26
CA PRO A 326 9.39 -6.68 23.35
C PRO A 326 8.13 -7.34 22.81
N ALA A 327 7.72 -8.47 23.39
CA ALA A 327 6.36 -8.98 23.17
C ALA A 327 5.32 -7.90 23.54
N ILE A 328 4.19 -7.91 22.84
CA ILE A 328 3.06 -7.00 23.07
C ILE A 328 2.71 -6.99 24.56
N ARG A 329 2.64 -5.78 25.12
CA ARG A 329 2.34 -5.56 26.54
C ARG A 329 1.54 -4.28 26.73
N PRO A 330 0.88 -4.11 27.88
CA PRO A 330 0.10 -2.90 28.15
C PRO A 330 0.96 -1.64 28.04
N ILE A 331 0.38 -0.59 27.43
CA ILE A 331 0.90 0.77 27.44
C ILE A 331 0.13 1.52 28.53
N VAL A 332 0.85 2.07 29.51
CA VAL A 332 0.28 2.67 30.72
C VAL A 332 0.70 4.14 30.80
N ALA A 333 -0.28 5.03 30.81
CA ALA A 333 -0.04 6.45 31.03
C ALA A 333 0.32 6.73 32.51
N THR A 334 1.22 7.67 32.74
CA THR A 334 1.63 8.12 34.09
C THR A 334 1.03 9.47 34.48
N ASP A 335 0.33 10.13 33.56
CA ASP A 335 -0.38 11.39 33.76
C ASP A 335 -1.57 11.53 32.81
N ASP A 336 -2.46 12.47 33.11
CA ASP A 336 -3.73 12.68 32.41
C ASP A 336 -3.55 13.05 30.91
N LEU A 337 -2.48 13.76 30.56
CA LEU A 337 -2.21 14.16 29.17
C LEU A 337 -1.81 12.95 28.32
N ALA A 338 -0.93 12.10 28.85
CA ALA A 338 -0.58 10.83 28.23
C ALA A 338 -1.80 9.90 28.16
N GLU A 339 -2.63 9.85 29.19
CA GLU A 339 -3.83 9.01 29.20
C GLU A 339 -4.81 9.45 28.10
N HIS A 340 -5.07 10.76 27.99
CA HIS A 340 -5.96 11.30 26.97
C HIS A 340 -5.46 11.01 25.54
N ALA A 341 -4.16 11.23 25.29
CA ALA A 341 -3.57 10.96 23.98
C ALA A 341 -3.60 9.47 23.63
N LEU A 342 -3.37 8.58 24.61
CA LEU A 342 -3.43 7.13 24.41
C LEU A 342 -4.85 6.63 24.12
N GLN A 343 -5.86 7.21 24.80
CA GLN A 343 -7.27 6.93 24.51
C GLN A 343 -7.65 7.31 23.08
N GLN A 344 -7.16 8.46 22.58
CA GLN A 344 -7.37 8.90 21.20
C GLN A 344 -6.70 7.97 20.19
N LEU A 345 -5.49 7.46 20.49
CA LEU A 345 -4.81 6.48 19.65
C LEU A 345 -5.54 5.14 19.54
N SER A 346 -6.23 4.73 20.62
CA SER A 346 -6.92 3.44 20.69
C SER A 346 -8.34 3.48 20.13
N ALA A 347 -8.88 4.68 19.89
CA ALA A 347 -10.22 4.90 19.36
C ALA A 347 -10.26 5.02 17.82
N GLY A 348 -9.10 5.01 17.17
CA GLY A 348 -8.92 5.16 15.71
C GLY A 348 -8.67 3.85 15.00
#